data_AF-A0A2N9LJF5-F1
#
_entry.id   AF-A0A2N9LJF5-F1
#
_cell.length_a   1.000
_cell.length_b   1.000
_cell.length_c   1.000
_cell.angle_alpha   90.00
_cell.angle_beta   90.00
_cell.angle_gamma   90.00
#
_symmetry.space_group_name_H-M   'P 1'
#
loop_
_entity.id
_entity.type
_entity.pdbx_description
1 polymer ?
#
loop_
_entity_poly.entity_id
_entity_poly.type
_entity_poly.pdbx_seq_one_letter_code
_entity_poly.pdbx_strand_id
1 'polypeptide(L)'
;MEPATESESQPDAYSGAIVDGYVWGRRAWDAKGHFFAMMEAVQILAAPGFQPARTLYLAFGHDAEMGRRDGTRAIAALLKSRGVCIRTLHSMRGSR
;
A
#
# COMPACT_ATOMS: atom_id res chain seq x y z
N MET A 1 -25.43 14.39 12.78
CA MET A 1 -24.08 14.98 12.67
C MET A 1 -23.91 15.82 13.92
N GLU A 2 -23.04 15.37 14.82
CA GLU A 2 -22.54 16.24 15.90
C GLU A 2 -21.77 17.41 15.25
N PRO A 3 -21.93 18.65 15.72
CA PRO A 3 -21.19 19.79 15.19
C PRO A 3 -19.70 19.58 15.47
N ALA A 4 -18.86 19.75 14.45
CA ALA A 4 -17.42 19.69 14.62
C ALA A 4 -17.00 20.81 15.59
N THR A 5 -16.46 20.43 16.74
CA THR A 5 -15.86 21.36 17.69
C THR A 5 -14.68 22.06 17.01
N GLU A 6 -14.85 23.34 16.71
CA GLU A 6 -13.82 24.21 16.16
C GLU A 6 -12.75 24.52 17.23
N SER A 7 -11.81 23.60 17.51
CA SER A 7 -10.55 23.99 18.17
C SER A 7 -9.34 23.07 18.00
N GLU A 8 -9.44 21.92 17.32
CA GLU A 8 -8.25 21.10 17.05
C GLU A 8 -7.70 21.41 15.67
N SER A 9 -6.58 22.13 15.63
CA SER A 9 -5.79 22.25 14.41
C SER A 9 -5.31 20.86 14.01
N GLN A 10 -5.78 20.36 12.86
CA GLN A 10 -5.34 19.07 12.35
C GLN A 10 -3.81 19.07 12.12
N PRO A 11 -3.10 17.98 12.47
CA PRO A 11 -1.67 17.87 12.21
C PRO A 11 -1.35 18.04 10.72
N ASP A 12 -0.14 18.54 10.42
CA ASP A 12 0.31 18.68 9.04
C ASP A 12 0.22 17.34 8.27
N ALA A 13 -0.30 17.40 7.05
CA ALA A 13 -0.62 16.23 6.25
C ALA A 13 0.60 15.41 5.82
N TYR A 14 1.82 15.90 6.03
CA TYR A 14 3.06 15.17 5.73
C TYR A 14 3.92 14.90 6.95
N SER A 15 3.46 15.31 8.15
CA SER A 15 4.17 15.13 9.41
C SER A 15 4.31 13.67 9.85
N GLY A 16 3.29 12.84 9.60
CA GLY A 16 3.22 11.50 10.18
C GLY A 16 2.99 11.50 11.69
N ALA A 17 2.44 12.59 12.25
CA ALA A 17 2.23 12.74 13.69
C ALA A 17 1.30 11.66 14.25
N ILE A 18 1.56 11.23 15.49
CA ILE A 18 0.66 10.34 16.23
C ILE A 18 -0.14 11.20 17.20
N VAL A 19 -1.47 11.25 17.04
CA VAL A 19 -2.38 11.98 17.93
C VAL A 19 -3.55 11.05 18.26
N ASP A 20 -3.82 10.89 19.55
CA ASP A 20 -4.84 9.99 20.12
C ASP A 20 -4.73 8.54 19.64
N GLY A 21 -3.51 8.08 19.42
CA GLY A 21 -3.22 6.72 18.94
C GLY A 21 -3.41 6.53 17.43
N TYR A 22 -3.74 7.59 16.69
CA TYR A 22 -3.87 7.56 15.23
C TYR A 22 -2.66 8.21 14.55
N VAL A 23 -2.22 7.63 13.44
CA VAL A 23 -1.20 8.25 12.57
C VAL A 23 -1.88 9.22 11.61
N TRP A 24 -1.55 10.50 11.76
CA TRP A 24 -2.02 11.59 10.91
C TRP A 24 -1.07 11.82 9.75
N GLY A 25 -1.59 11.65 8.54
CA GLY A 25 -0.85 11.93 7.32
C GLY A 25 -1.67 11.62 6.08
N ARG A 26 -1.43 12.40 5.02
CA ARG A 26 -1.96 12.14 3.70
C ARG A 26 -1.49 10.76 3.27
N ARG A 27 -2.47 9.94 2.90
CA ARG A 27 -2.29 8.54 2.49
C ARG A 27 -1.86 7.59 3.61
N ALA A 28 -1.92 7.99 4.88
CA ALA A 28 -1.63 7.10 6.01
C ALA A 28 -2.55 5.86 5.97
N TRP A 29 -3.86 6.06 5.75
CA TRP A 29 -4.81 4.97 5.51
C TRP A 29 -4.73 4.43 4.07
N ASP A 30 -4.87 5.31 3.06
CA ASP A 30 -4.85 4.92 1.64
C ASP A 30 -3.69 5.58 0.86
N ALA A 31 -2.55 4.92 0.64
CA ALA A 31 -2.29 3.48 0.68
C ALA A 31 -1.08 3.09 1.55
N LYS A 32 -0.48 4.03 2.28
CA LYS A 32 0.82 3.83 2.94
C LYS A 32 0.75 2.81 4.06
N GLY A 33 -0.33 2.80 4.86
CA GLY A 33 -0.51 1.82 5.93
C GLY A 33 -0.48 0.39 5.41
N HIS A 34 -1.20 0.11 4.31
CA HIS A 34 -1.17 -1.19 3.64
C HIS A 34 0.21 -1.55 3.09
N PHE A 35 0.91 -0.59 2.48
CA PHE A 35 2.27 -0.80 2.01
C PHE A 35 3.20 -1.26 3.13
N PHE A 36 3.20 -0.52 4.25
CA PHE A 36 4.05 -0.87 5.40
C PHE A 36 3.64 -2.20 6.02
N ALA A 37 2.34 -2.48 6.18
CA ALA A 37 1.88 -3.77 6.70
C ALA A 37 2.37 -4.95 5.86
N MET A 38 2.35 -4.85 4.52
CA MET A 38 2.87 -5.89 3.64
C MET A 38 4.39 -6.06 3.79
N MET A 39 5.13 -4.96 3.88
CA MET A 39 6.60 -5.00 4.06
C MET A 39 6.98 -5.58 5.42
N GLU A 40 6.29 -5.20 6.49
CA GLU A 40 6.49 -5.74 7.83
C GLU A 40 6.17 -7.24 7.88
N ALA A 41 5.06 -7.68 7.27
CA ALA A 41 4.75 -9.10 7.19
C ALA A 41 5.86 -9.91 6.48
N VAL A 42 6.43 -9.36 5.40
CA VAL A 42 7.57 -10.00 4.72
C VAL A 42 8.79 -10.04 5.62
N GLN A 43 9.11 -8.97 6.36
CA GLN A 43 10.25 -8.95 7.27
C GLN A 43 10.09 -9.97 8.41
N ILE A 44 8.92 -10.01 9.05
CA ILE A 44 8.60 -10.95 10.14
C ILE A 44 8.73 -12.40 9.67
N LEU A 45 8.28 -12.71 8.46
CA LEU A 45 8.40 -14.06 7.90
C LEU A 45 9.83 -14.37 7.47
N ALA A 46 10.51 -13.42 6.82
CA ALA A 46 11.88 -13.63 6.33
C ALA A 46 12.90 -13.79 7.46
N ALA A 47 12.72 -13.11 8.59
CA ALA A 47 13.65 -13.14 9.72
C ALA A 47 13.96 -14.56 10.26
N PRO A 48 12.97 -15.45 10.51
CA PRO A 48 13.23 -16.84 10.88
C PRO A 48 13.56 -17.75 9.68
N GLY A 49 13.75 -17.21 8.47
CA GLY A 49 14.10 -17.99 7.28
C GLY A 49 12.92 -18.66 6.58
N PHE A 50 11.69 -18.15 6.73
CA PHE A 50 10.54 -18.68 6.00
C PHE A 50 10.77 -18.62 4.49
N GLN A 51 10.53 -19.75 3.81
CA GLN A 51 10.58 -19.82 2.35
C GLN A 51 9.18 -20.15 1.81
N PRO A 52 8.52 -19.22 1.10
CA PRO A 52 7.22 -19.50 0.51
C PRO A 52 7.37 -20.56 -0.59
N ALA A 53 6.39 -21.46 -0.70
CA ALA A 53 6.38 -22.50 -1.73
C ALA A 53 6.32 -21.96 -3.17
N ARG A 54 6.09 -20.65 -3.35
CA ARG A 54 6.05 -19.96 -4.64
C ARG A 54 6.69 -18.58 -4.49
N THR A 55 7.25 -18.08 -5.58
CA THR A 55 7.72 -16.69 -5.67
C THR A 55 6.57 -15.72 -5.42
N LEU A 56 6.79 -14.78 -4.50
CA LEU A 56 5.90 -13.67 -4.25
C LEU A 56 6.41 -12.43 -5.01
N TYR A 57 5.54 -11.79 -5.79
CA TYR A 57 5.82 -10.51 -6.42
C TYR A 57 5.02 -9.42 -5.70
N LEU A 58 5.70 -8.47 -5.07
CA LEU A 58 5.10 -7.25 -4.56
C LEU A 58 5.21 -6.16 -5.61
N ALA A 59 4.07 -5.67 -6.11
CA ALA A 59 4.00 -4.73 -7.22
C ALA A 59 3.42 -3.39 -6.76
N PHE A 60 4.23 -2.33 -6.80
CA PHE A 60 3.84 -0.98 -6.37
C PHE A 60 3.94 -0.02 -7.55
N GLY A 61 2.80 0.51 -7.99
CA GLY A 61 2.71 1.51 -9.06
C GLY A 61 2.47 2.91 -8.49
N HIS A 62 3.02 3.94 -9.13
CA HIS A 62 2.94 5.33 -8.65
C HIS A 62 1.61 6.03 -9.00
N ASP A 63 0.86 5.50 -9.98
CA ASP A 63 -0.26 6.17 -10.65
C ASP A 63 -1.63 5.56 -10.30
N ALA A 64 -1.74 4.92 -9.14
CA ALA A 64 -2.96 4.25 -8.67
C ALA A 64 -4.20 5.17 -8.70
N GLU A 65 -4.02 6.45 -8.33
CA GLU A 65 -5.07 7.49 -8.33
C GLU A 65 -5.30 8.13 -9.70
N MET A 66 -4.30 8.04 -10.59
CA MET A 66 -4.33 8.67 -11.92
C MET A 66 -4.75 7.69 -13.02
N GLY A 67 -5.40 6.58 -12.62
CA GLY A 67 -5.99 5.61 -13.54
C GLY A 67 -5.07 4.46 -13.95
N ARG A 68 -3.88 4.30 -13.35
CA ARG A 68 -3.02 3.10 -13.50
C ARG A 68 -2.52 2.83 -14.92
N ARG A 69 -2.45 3.88 -15.75
CA ARG A 69 -2.13 3.79 -17.18
C ARG A 69 -0.66 3.48 -17.45
N ASP A 70 0.22 3.93 -16.56
CA ASP A 70 1.67 3.92 -16.77
C ASP A 70 2.35 2.96 -15.79
N GLY A 71 2.12 3.12 -14.49
CA GLY A 71 2.81 2.35 -13.46
C GLY A 71 2.43 0.87 -13.48
N THR A 72 1.14 0.57 -13.30
CA THR A 72 0.66 -0.83 -13.28
C THR A 72 0.88 -1.52 -14.63
N ARG A 73 0.70 -0.78 -15.74
CA ARG A 73 0.90 -1.30 -17.09
C ARG A 73 2.36 -1.67 -17.36
N ALA A 74 3.31 -0.83 -16.95
CA ALA A 74 4.73 -1.12 -17.10
C ALA A 74 5.15 -2.38 -16.32
N ILE A 75 4.65 -2.54 -15.08
CA ILE A 75 4.90 -3.75 -14.28
C ILE A 75 4.35 -5.00 -14.98
N ALA A 76 3.10 -4.95 -15.46
CA ALA A 76 2.49 -6.06 -16.17
C ALA A 76 3.25 -6.44 -17.45
N ALA A 77 3.69 -5.44 -18.22
CA ALA A 77 4.50 -5.65 -19.43
C ALA A 77 5.85 -6.30 -19.10
N LEU A 78 6.52 -5.87 -18.02
CA LEU A 78 7.78 -6.44 -17.57
C LEU A 78 7.64 -7.89 -17.10
N LEU A 79 6.60 -8.20 -16.31
CA LEU A 79 6.36 -9.57 -15.86
C LEU A 79 6.05 -10.49 -17.05
N LYS A 80 5.29 -10.00 -18.04
CA LYS A 80 5.02 -10.72 -19.27
C LYS A 80 6.29 -10.97 -20.09
N SER A 81 7.16 -9.97 -20.25
CA SER A 81 8.41 -10.13 -21.01
C SER A 81 9.39 -11.11 -20.34
N ARG A 82 9.29 -11.27 -19.02
CA ARG A 82 10.04 -12.27 -18.24
C ARG A 82 9.42 -13.66 -18.25
N GLY A 83 8.30 -13.86 -18.95
CA GLY A 83 7.58 -15.14 -18.97
C GLY A 83 6.97 -15.53 -17.62
N VAL A 84 6.74 -14.56 -16.73
CA VAL A 84 6.16 -14.84 -15.40
C VAL A 84 4.68 -15.19 -15.54
N CYS A 85 4.31 -16.37 -15.06
CA CYS A 85 2.92 -16.82 -14.99
C CYS A 85 2.33 -16.53 -13.59
N ILE A 86 1.40 -15.58 -13.52
CA ILE A 86 0.71 -15.22 -12.28
C ILE A 86 -0.51 -16.13 -12.10
N ARG A 87 -0.47 -16.97 -11.06
CA ARG A 87 -1.60 -17.85 -10.71
C ARG A 87 -2.66 -17.16 -9.87
N THR A 88 -2.24 -16.28 -8.96
CA THR A 88 -3.15 -15.56 -8.06
C THR A 88 -2.69 -14.12 -7.98
N LEU A 89 -3.61 -13.19 -8.18
CA LEU A 89 -3.37 -11.76 -8.07
C LEU A 89 -4.28 -11.21 -6.96
N HIS A 90 -3.68 -10.65 -5.91
CA HIS A 90 -4.40 -9.89 -4.91
C HIS A 90 -4.21 -8.40 -5.19
N SER A 91 -5.32 -7.66 -5.30
CA SER A 91 -5.32 -6.23 -5.57
C SER A 91 -6.29 -5.56 -4.62
N MET A 92 -5.82 -4.50 -3.96
CA MET A 92 -6.68 -3.67 -3.13
C MET A 92 -7.43 -2.70 -4.05
N ARG A 93 -8.69 -3.01 -4.31
CA ARG A 93 -9.65 -2.10 -4.93
C ARG A 93 -10.64 -1.68 -3.84
N GLY A 94 -10.81 -0.38 -3.62
CA GLY A 94 -12.05 0.11 -3.02
C GLY A 94 -13.20 -0.14 -4.00
N SER A 95 -14.32 -0.67 -3.53
CA SER A 95 -15.57 -0.66 -4.28
C SER A 95 -15.91 0.79 -4.64
N ARG A 96 -16.22 1.05 -5.91
CA ARG A 96 -16.86 2.31 -6.30
C ARG A 96 -18.30 2.32 -5.83
#